data_AF-A0A1F8U086-F1
#
_entry.id   AF-A0A1F8U086-F1
#
_cell.length_a   1.000
_cell.length_b   1.000
_cell.length_c   1.000
_cell.angle_alpha   90.00
_cell.angle_beta   90.00
_cell.angle_gamma   90.00
#
_symmetry.space_group_name_H-M   'P 1'
#
loop_
_entity.id
_entity.type
_entity.pdbx_description
1 polymer ?
#
loop_
_entity_poly.entity_id
_entity_poly.type
_entity_poly.pdbx_seq_one_letter_code
_entity_poly.pdbx_strand_id
1 'polypeptide(L)'
;MAYLSANGQEASSEAHAVGFEYASRGHRYNLSYVEAAQAFLFFRNTLIESVVHAYREANVPFDEMLHRMHAFTDEILISLLQTYQKLEKAK
;
A
#
# COMPACT_ATOMS: atom_id res chain seq x y z
N MET A 1 -0.08 12.42 -6.89
CA MET A 1 -0.04 11.78 -8.22
C MET A 1 1.36 11.88 -8.84
N ALA A 2 2.43 11.62 -8.07
CA ALA A 2 3.80 11.53 -8.59
C ALA A 2 4.27 10.07 -8.76
N TYR A 3 3.56 9.13 -8.12
CA TYR A 3 3.86 7.71 -8.07
C TYR A 3 3.77 6.98 -9.44
N LEU A 4 2.84 7.38 -10.32
CA LEU A 4 2.74 6.77 -11.67
C LEU A 4 3.88 7.17 -12.61
N SER A 5 4.61 8.24 -12.26
CA SER A 5 5.72 8.79 -13.02
C SER A 5 7.10 8.54 -12.40
N ALA A 6 7.17 8.01 -11.18
CA ALA A 6 8.42 7.83 -10.44
C ALA A 6 9.09 6.49 -10.80
N ASN A 7 10.40 6.54 -11.10
CA ASN A 7 11.20 5.35 -11.37
C ASN A 7 11.44 4.54 -10.07
N GLY A 8 11.57 3.22 -10.21
CA GLY A 8 11.38 2.22 -9.14
C GLY A 8 12.02 2.48 -7.76
N GLN A 9 13.18 3.15 -7.67
CA GLN A 9 13.82 3.43 -6.39
C GLN A 9 13.04 4.45 -5.53
N GLU A 10 12.47 5.49 -6.16
CA GLU A 10 11.65 6.50 -5.48
C GLU A 10 10.31 5.90 -5.03
N ALA A 11 9.71 5.07 -5.90
CA ALA A 11 8.48 4.35 -5.59
C ALA A 11 8.62 3.42 -4.38
N SER A 12 9.76 2.73 -4.24
CA SER A 12 10.00 1.85 -3.10
C SER A 12 10.20 2.61 -1.79
N SER A 13 10.95 3.71 -1.81
CA SER A 13 11.10 4.57 -0.63
C SER A 13 9.78 5.16 -0.16
N GLU A 14 8.92 5.57 -1.10
CA GLU A 14 7.59 6.10 -0.81
C GLU A 14 6.68 5.00 -0.24
N ALA A 15 6.66 3.80 -0.83
CA ALA A 15 5.92 2.66 -0.31
C ALA A 15 6.32 2.35 1.14
N HIS A 16 7.63 2.38 1.41
CA HIS A 16 8.15 2.16 2.75
C HIS A 16 7.66 3.23 3.74
N ALA A 17 7.72 4.51 3.36
CA ALA A 17 7.25 5.62 4.19
C ALA A 17 5.75 5.51 4.49
N VAL A 18 4.93 5.19 3.48
CA VAL A 18 3.48 5.00 3.64
C VAL A 18 3.18 3.85 4.61
N GLY A 19 3.84 2.70 4.44
CA GLY A 19 3.65 1.55 5.35
C GLY A 19 4.05 1.87 6.80
N PHE A 20 5.17 2.58 6.99
CA PHE A 20 5.64 3.03 8.29
C PHE A 20 4.63 3.98 8.97
N GLU A 21 4.16 5.00 8.25
CA GLU A 21 3.19 5.95 8.79
C GLU A 21 1.86 5.27 9.12
N TYR A 22 1.39 4.39 8.24
CA TYR A 22 0.14 3.65 8.44
C TYR A 22 0.23 2.78 9.70
N ALA A 23 1.32 2.01 9.86
CA ALA A 23 1.55 1.18 11.04
C ALA A 23 1.67 2.02 12.33
N SER A 24 2.42 3.12 12.28
CA SER A 24 2.60 4.01 13.42
C SER A 24 1.26 4.62 13.88
N ARG A 25 0.42 5.04 12.94
CA ARG A 25 -0.93 5.55 13.23
C ARG A 25 -1.84 4.44 13.75
N GLY A 26 -1.86 3.27 13.10
CA GLY A 26 -2.66 2.12 13.54
C GLY A 26 -2.32 1.70 14.97
N HIS A 27 -1.03 1.55 15.28
CA HIS A 27 -0.59 1.23 16.63
C HIS A 27 -0.99 2.34 17.62
N ARG A 28 -0.86 3.62 17.27
CA ARG A 28 -1.27 4.72 18.15
C ARG A 28 -2.75 4.65 18.55
N TYR A 29 -3.60 4.08 17.70
CA TYR A 29 -5.01 3.85 17.96
C TYR A 29 -5.33 2.42 18.45
N ASN A 30 -4.33 1.70 18.95
CA ASN A 30 -4.43 0.34 19.49
C ASN A 30 -4.94 -0.72 18.49
N LEU A 31 -4.79 -0.49 17.19
CA LEU A 31 -5.01 -1.54 16.20
C LEU A 31 -3.85 -2.53 16.26
N SER A 32 -4.18 -3.82 16.32
CA SER A 32 -3.24 -4.92 16.09
C SER A 32 -2.73 -4.90 14.64
N TYR A 33 -1.59 -5.57 14.39
CA TYR A 33 -1.08 -5.71 13.04
C TYR A 33 -2.10 -6.40 12.09
N VAL A 34 -2.92 -7.32 12.64
CA VAL A 34 -3.98 -8.02 11.88
C VAL A 34 -5.06 -7.04 11.44
N GLU A 35 -5.60 -6.22 12.36
CA GLU A 35 -6.65 -5.24 12.03
C GLU A 35 -6.13 -4.18 11.05
N ALA A 36 -4.90 -3.70 11.24
CA ALA A 36 -4.27 -2.76 10.33
C ALA A 36 -4.09 -3.35 8.93
N ALA A 37 -3.63 -4.59 8.83
CA ALA A 37 -3.49 -5.31 7.56
C ALA A 37 -4.83 -5.58 6.89
N GLN A 38 -5.86 -5.96 7.64
CA GLN A 38 -7.22 -6.16 7.13
C GLN A 38 -7.79 -4.88 6.52
N ALA A 39 -7.68 -3.76 7.23
CA ALA A 39 -8.16 -2.48 6.73
C ALA A 39 -7.37 -2.02 5.49
N PHE A 40 -6.06 -2.27 5.45
CA PHE A 40 -5.23 -2.01 4.28
C PHE A 40 -5.66 -2.86 3.07
N LEU A 41 -5.88 -4.16 3.26
CA LEU A 41 -6.32 -5.06 2.19
C LEU A 41 -7.70 -4.71 1.66
N PHE A 42 -8.63 -4.30 2.54
CA PHE A 42 -9.93 -3.78 2.13
C PHE A 42 -9.77 -2.58 1.20
N PHE A 43 -8.98 -1.57 1.62
CA PHE A 43 -8.74 -0.38 0.81
C PHE A 43 -8.04 -0.70 -0.52
N ARG A 44 -7.02 -1.58 -0.50
CA ARG A 44 -6.30 -2.04 -1.70
C ARG A 44 -7.25 -2.62 -2.74
N ASN A 45 -8.18 -3.47 -2.32
CA ASN A 45 -9.14 -4.09 -3.23
C ASN A 45 -10.05 -3.03 -3.87
N THR A 46 -10.64 -2.14 -3.06
CA THR A 46 -11.49 -1.06 -3.58
C THR A 46 -10.73 -0.14 -4.54
N LEU A 47 -9.47 0.18 -4.25
CA LEU A 47 -8.63 0.99 -5.13
C LEU A 47 -8.39 0.31 -6.47
N ILE A 48 -7.99 -0.97 -6.46
CA ILE A 48 -7.72 -1.73 -7.67
C ILE A 48 -8.99 -1.86 -8.51
N GLU A 49 -10.12 -2.23 -7.91
CA GLU A 49 -11.41 -2.33 -8.61
C GLU A 49 -11.81 -1.01 -9.27
N SER A 50 -11.62 0.11 -8.56
CA SER A 50 -11.93 1.45 -9.09
C SER A 50 -11.05 1.82 -10.28
N VAL A 51 -9.74 1.52 -10.21
CA VAL A 51 -8.81 1.79 -11.32
C VAL A 51 -9.12 0.90 -12.52
N VAL A 52 -9.34 -0.40 -12.30
CA VAL A 52 -9.71 -1.33 -13.37
C VAL A 52 -10.99 -0.89 -14.06
N HIS A 53 -12.00 -0.45 -13.30
CA HIS A 53 -13.24 0.06 -13.85
C HIS A 53 -13.01 1.30 -14.73
N ALA A 54 -12.28 2.31 -14.21
CA ALA A 54 -12.01 3.54 -14.94
C ALA A 54 -11.23 3.32 -16.25
N TYR A 55 -10.19 2.49 -16.24
CA TYR A 55 -9.40 2.20 -17.44
C TYR A 55 -10.19 1.37 -18.47
N ARG A 56 -11.05 0.45 -18.01
CA ARG A 56 -11.96 -0.28 -18.89
C ARG A 56 -12.96 0.64 -19.58
N GLU A 57 -13.56 1.58 -18.85
CA GLU A 57 -14.49 2.56 -19.43
C GLU A 57 -13.81 3.47 -20.45
N ALA A 58 -12.56 3.86 -20.19
CA ALA A 58 -11.77 4.67 -21.11
C ALA A 58 -11.20 3.86 -22.30
N ASN A 59 -11.41 2.54 -22.35
CA ASN A 59 -10.91 1.62 -23.38
C ASN A 59 -9.40 1.75 -23.64
N VAL A 60 -8.61 1.90 -22.58
CA VAL A 60 -7.14 2.04 -22.62
C VAL A 60 -6.47 0.82 -21.99
N PRO A 61 -5.33 0.34 -22.53
CA PRO A 61 -4.55 -0.73 -21.89
C PRO A 61 -4.08 -0.32 -20.48
N PHE A 62 -4.15 -1.24 -19.53
CA PHE A 62 -3.84 -0.95 -18.12
C PHE A 62 -3.09 -2.06 -17.38
N ASP A 63 -2.65 -3.12 -18.07
CA ASP A 63 -1.98 -4.26 -17.42
C ASP A 63 -0.69 -3.85 -16.71
N GLU A 64 0.13 -3.02 -17.36
CA GLU A 64 1.36 -2.50 -16.76
C GLU A 64 1.07 -1.63 -15.53
N MET A 65 0.04 -0.79 -15.62
CA MET A 65 -0.41 0.05 -14.51
C MET A 65 -0.87 -0.81 -13.32
N LEU A 66 -1.65 -1.85 -13.59
CA LEU A 66 -2.15 -2.78 -12.59
C LEU A 66 -0.99 -3.54 -11.91
N HIS A 67 0.00 -4.00 -12.68
CA HIS A 67 1.20 -4.64 -12.12
C HIS A 67 1.99 -3.70 -11.21
N ARG A 68 2.19 -2.45 -11.62
CA ARG A 68 2.87 -1.44 -10.79
C ARG A 68 2.11 -1.18 -9.49
N MET A 69 0.79 -1.01 -9.56
CA MET A 69 -0.06 -0.82 -8.38
C MET A 69 0.03 -2.01 -7.41
N HIS A 70 -0.03 -3.24 -7.92
CA HIS A 70 0.15 -4.43 -7.09
C HIS A 70 1.50 -4.38 -6.37
N ALA A 71 2.60 -4.23 -7.10
CA ALA A 71 3.95 -4.20 -6.52
C ALA A 71 4.08 -3.15 -5.41
N PHE A 72 3.57 -1.94 -5.63
CA PHE A 72 3.64 -0.87 -4.64
C PHE A 72 2.79 -1.14 -3.40
N THR A 73 1.55 -1.61 -3.58
CA THR A 73 0.70 -1.95 -2.44
C THR A 73 1.25 -3.14 -1.65
N ASP A 74 1.96 -4.06 -2.29
CA ASP A 74 2.63 -5.17 -1.63
C ASP A 74 3.82 -4.65 -0.79
N GLU A 75 4.62 -3.72 -1.31
CA GLU A 75 5.70 -3.07 -0.54
C GLU A 75 5.19 -2.27 0.67
N ILE A 76 4.05 -1.58 0.53
CA ILE A 76 3.39 -0.89 1.66
C ILE A 76 3.01 -1.91 2.75
N LEU A 77 2.37 -3.02 2.38
CA LEU A 77 1.97 -4.05 3.33
C LEU A 77 3.16 -4.65 4.06
N ILE A 78 4.26 -4.93 3.35
CA ILE A 78 5.49 -5.43 3.95
C ILE A 78 6.06 -4.41 4.94
N SER A 79 6.16 -3.13 4.55
CA SER A 79 6.65 -2.07 5.44
C SER A 79 5.78 -1.91 6.69
N LEU A 80 4.45 -1.98 6.53
CA LEU A 80 3.48 -1.96 7.63
C LEU A 80 3.77 -3.10 8.63
N LEU A 81 3.85 -4.34 8.15
CA LEU A 81 4.06 -5.51 9.01
C LEU A 81 5.43 -5.48 9.69
N GLN A 82 6.48 -5.08 8.97
CA GLN A 82 7.83 -4.91 9.54
C GLN A 82 7.86 -3.83 10.63
N THR A 83 7.10 -2.75 10.45
CA THR A 83 7.01 -1.67 11.43
C THR A 83 6.31 -2.16 12.71
N TYR A 84 5.19 -2.87 12.59
CA TYR A 84 4.55 -3.51 13.74
C TYR A 84 5.49 -4.47 14.48
N GLN A 85 6.22 -5.31 13.74
CA GLN A 85 7.20 -6.22 14.33
C GLN A 85 8.28 -5.47 15.13
N LYS A 86 8.76 -4.32 14.64
CA LYS A 86 9.74 -3.48 15.36
C LYS A 86 9.13 -2.88 16.63
N LEU A 87 7.90 -2.35 16.54
CA LEU A 87 7.21 -1.75 17.68
C LEU A 87 6.90 -2.76 18.78
N GLU A 88 6.55 -4.00 18.42
CA GLU A 88 6.31 -5.08 19.37
C GLU A 88 7.59 -5.54 20.08
N LYS A 89 8.72 -5.61 19.35
CA LYS A 89 10.02 -5.97 19.93
C LYS A 89 10.64 -4.88 20.82
N ALA A 90 10.17 -3.64 20.70
CA ALA A 90 10.63 -2.51 21.50
C ALA A 90 9.90 -2.37 22.85
N LYS A 91 8.90 -3.22 23.12
CA LYS A 91 8.22 -3.35 24.41
C LYS A 91 8.98 -4.31 25.32
#